data_AF-A0A373VKL7-F1
#
_entry.id   AF-A0A373VKL7-F1
#
_cell.length_a   1.000
_cell.length_b   1.000
_cell.length_c   1.000
_cell.angle_alpha   90.00
_cell.angle_beta   90.00
_cell.angle_gamma   90.00
#
_symmetry.space_group_name_H-M   'P 1'
#
loop_
_entity.id
_entity.type
_entity.pdbx_description
1 polymer ?
#
loop_
_entity_poly.entity_id
_entity_poly.type
_entity_poly.pdbx_seq_one_letter_code
_entity_poly.pdbx_strand_id
1 'polypeptide(L)'
;MARNSFIQLTKLSNVKGRITYISSHAKQENLYTVYETTERKFWRELAKCNQEEFAKSGTEGKCIEARELIIALPESFVEYPPDRLLKLFTEHFKQNYETECIAALHHNKRKTNYHIHLIFAERKLLDEPIIKIASRNMFYDENGKHVRTKKEILGEDGEIREGCHIIKKGEIYEKKLFTVKDERFKSNSFLDEVKCSYTDLINLYVKAEKQKLQVFQRGSVYLATKKIGKHNPKALEIEADNRKRQEWNRAVDMALISGIPEPQIMEVKQKRISEPIKSAISRKGSKPNLFAKVVTMAIEALELMIETVLVKKYKESLEQKEQLQKTDASDMETVIPETERKEVKNKEPEESRSEPKQPEMTRLASKYPKLYKIYNELEQQNNTIYKKEKQRSDKKKELSEIKGWFKGRKKKELQEEIDDLTSQIRNMKDYLPKSVQKVGYRSVQEFLKDFKTAKSEYSQYQKAIAQWKQETGKEPEPQLHGVRAKLAANRKKIEQEQKNTQRARSQSKDRGAR
;
A
#
# COMPACT_ATOMS: atom_id res chain seq x y z
N MET A 1 -9.17 -16.78 -1.09
CA MET A 1 -9.19 -15.36 -0.67
C MET A 1 -7.75 -14.93 -0.47
N ALA A 2 -7.39 -13.69 -0.83
CA ALA A 2 -6.07 -13.16 -0.53
C ALA A 2 -5.83 -13.16 1.00
N ARG A 3 -4.67 -13.65 1.44
CA ARG A 3 -4.27 -13.63 2.85
C ARG A 3 -3.72 -12.23 3.14
N ASN A 4 -4.27 -11.52 4.11
CA ASN A 4 -3.76 -10.19 4.46
C ASN A 4 -2.66 -10.32 5.52
N SER A 5 -1.66 -9.45 5.46
CA SER A 5 -0.70 -9.33 6.55
C SER A 5 -1.38 -8.77 7.79
N PHE A 6 -0.94 -9.25 8.95
CA PHE A 6 -1.41 -8.80 10.24
C PHE A 6 -0.23 -8.34 11.07
N ILE A 7 -0.14 -7.01 11.23
CA ILE A 7 0.83 -6.36 12.10
C ILE A 7 0.09 -5.40 13.00
N GLN A 8 0.28 -5.57 14.30
CA GLN A 8 -0.31 -4.74 15.34
C GLN A 8 0.79 -3.98 16.08
N LEU A 9 0.53 -2.70 16.36
CA LEU A 9 1.39 -1.85 17.19
C LEU A 9 0.75 -1.63 18.55
N THR A 10 1.51 -1.85 19.63
CA THR A 10 1.06 -1.69 21.02
C THR A 10 2.01 -0.76 21.77
N LYS A 11 1.47 0.07 22.67
CA LYS A 11 2.24 0.95 23.56
C LYS A 11 2.63 0.18 24.82
N LEU A 12 3.87 0.33 25.28
CA LEU A 12 4.36 -0.31 26.50
C LEU A 12 4.66 0.72 27.58
N SER A 13 4.10 0.52 28.77
CA SER A 13 4.40 1.32 29.96
C SER A 13 5.31 0.61 30.97
N ASN A 14 5.73 -0.62 30.66
CA ASN A 14 6.69 -1.41 31.43
C ASN A 14 7.49 -2.29 30.46
N VAL A 15 8.47 -1.68 29.80
CA VAL A 15 9.29 -2.34 28.77
C VAL A 15 10.12 -3.46 29.37
N LYS A 16 10.67 -3.28 30.57
CA LYS A 16 11.45 -4.31 31.30
C LYS A 16 10.60 -5.56 31.54
N GLY A 17 9.40 -5.38 32.10
CA GLY A 17 8.48 -6.48 32.37
C GLY A 17 8.01 -7.16 31.08
N ARG A 18 7.73 -6.38 30.03
CA ARG A 18 7.31 -6.92 28.74
C ARG A 18 8.41 -7.74 28.07
N ILE A 19 9.65 -7.25 28.09
CA ILE A 19 10.84 -7.96 27.62
C ILE A 19 10.96 -9.32 28.31
N THR A 20 10.97 -9.34 29.64
CA THR A 20 11.05 -10.60 30.40
C THR A 20 9.91 -11.54 30.07
N TYR A 21 8.70 -11.00 29.86
CA TYR A 21 7.52 -11.79 29.54
C TYR A 21 7.61 -12.47 28.17
N ILE A 22 8.16 -11.80 27.15
CA ILE A 22 8.30 -12.39 25.81
C ILE A 22 9.54 -13.27 25.69
N SER A 23 10.61 -13.00 26.44
CA SER A 23 11.90 -13.67 26.25
C SER A 23 12.16 -14.85 27.19
N SER A 24 11.17 -15.27 27.98
CA SER A 24 11.36 -16.28 29.04
C SER A 24 10.58 -17.57 28.75
N HIS A 25 11.28 -18.70 28.74
CA HIS A 25 10.68 -20.04 28.69
C HIS A 25 9.76 -20.34 29.89
N ALA A 26 9.96 -19.66 31.03
CA ALA A 26 9.08 -19.79 32.19
C ALA A 26 7.73 -19.04 32.02
N LYS A 27 7.64 -18.11 31.07
CA LYS A 27 6.44 -17.31 30.79
C LYS A 27 5.78 -17.68 29.46
N GLN A 28 6.53 -18.20 28.50
CA GLN A 28 6.08 -18.59 27.17
C GLN A 28 6.35 -20.07 26.90
N GLU A 29 5.28 -20.85 26.74
CA GLU A 29 5.36 -22.29 26.46
C GLU A 29 5.94 -22.61 25.07
N ASN A 30 5.73 -21.74 24.08
CA ASN A 30 6.20 -21.94 22.70
C ASN A 30 7.10 -20.80 22.24
N LEU A 31 8.14 -20.51 23.03
CA LEU A 31 9.23 -19.61 22.66
C LEU A 31 10.28 -20.40 21.86
N TYR A 32 10.63 -19.90 20.67
CA TYR A 32 11.63 -20.55 19.81
C TYR A 32 13.01 -19.92 19.93
N THR A 33 13.07 -18.58 19.89
CA THR A 33 14.33 -17.85 19.96
C THR A 33 14.08 -16.38 20.36
N VAL A 34 15.13 -15.73 20.82
CA VAL A 34 15.18 -14.31 21.20
C VAL A 34 16.39 -13.69 20.54
N TYR A 35 16.24 -12.49 19.98
CA TYR A 35 17.32 -11.74 19.36
C TYR A 35 17.29 -10.29 19.84
N GLU A 36 18.46 -9.75 20.15
CA GLU A 36 18.63 -8.41 20.71
C GLU A 36 19.70 -7.65 19.95
N THR A 37 19.43 -6.40 19.62
CA THR A 37 20.40 -5.54 18.93
C THR A 37 21.28 -4.74 19.88
N THR A 38 20.98 -4.79 21.18
CA THR A 38 21.68 -4.10 22.27
C THR A 38 21.55 -4.88 23.59
N GLU A 39 22.29 -4.48 24.62
CA GLU A 39 22.31 -5.13 25.92
C GLU A 39 21.09 -4.78 26.80
N ARG A 40 20.77 -5.66 27.76
CA ARG A 40 19.71 -5.46 28.77
C ARG A 40 19.84 -4.17 29.60
N LYS A 41 21.05 -3.63 29.75
CA LYS A 41 21.30 -2.37 30.45
C LYS A 41 20.62 -1.20 29.73
N PHE A 42 20.66 -1.16 28.40
CA PHE A 42 20.04 -0.12 27.58
C PHE A 42 18.55 0.05 27.93
N TRP A 43 17.79 -1.05 27.97
CA TRP A 43 16.34 -1.01 28.22
C TRP A 43 15.98 -0.51 29.62
N ARG A 44 16.83 -0.77 30.62
CA ARG A 44 16.65 -0.25 31.99
C ARG A 44 16.85 1.26 32.03
N GLU A 45 17.92 1.74 31.40
CA GLU A 45 18.20 3.18 31.31
C GLU A 45 17.14 3.91 30.47
N LEU A 46 16.65 3.28 29.39
CA LEU A 46 15.58 3.83 28.55
C LEU A 46 14.28 4.00 29.35
N ALA A 47 13.89 2.98 30.11
CA ALA A 47 12.70 3.04 30.97
C ALA A 47 12.83 4.18 32.00
N LYS A 48 13.97 4.26 32.70
CA LYS A 48 14.26 5.33 33.66
C LYS A 48 14.15 6.72 33.02
N CYS A 49 14.83 6.94 31.90
CA CYS A 49 14.80 8.20 31.17
C CYS A 49 13.37 8.59 30.75
N ASN A 50 12.57 7.63 30.25
CA ASN A 50 11.19 7.92 29.87
C ASN A 50 10.30 8.29 31.05
N GLN A 51 10.44 7.60 32.19
CA GLN A 51 9.66 7.89 33.39
C GLN A 51 10.02 9.26 33.98
N GLU A 52 11.31 9.60 34.06
CA GLU A 52 11.78 10.91 34.53
C GLU A 52 11.27 12.05 33.64
N GLU A 53 11.39 11.91 32.32
CA GLU A 53 10.91 12.93 31.37
C GLU A 53 9.38 13.07 31.37
N PHE A 54 8.65 11.97 31.60
CA PHE A 54 7.18 12.01 31.73
C PHE A 54 6.74 12.68 33.05
N ALA A 55 7.44 12.41 34.16
CA ALA A 55 7.17 13.09 35.42
C ALA A 55 7.42 14.60 35.30
N LYS A 56 8.52 15.01 34.65
CA LYS A 56 8.84 16.42 34.39
C LYS A 56 7.80 17.12 33.50
N SER A 57 7.14 16.40 32.59
CA SER A 57 6.17 17.01 31.67
C SER A 57 4.82 17.32 32.32
N GLY A 58 4.56 16.84 33.54
CA GLY A 58 3.30 17.04 34.26
C GLY A 58 2.07 16.49 33.52
N THR A 59 2.27 15.61 32.54
CA THR A 59 1.19 15.11 31.68
C THR A 59 0.44 13.98 32.38
N GLU A 60 -0.89 14.01 32.37
CA GLU A 60 -1.70 12.93 32.92
C GLU A 60 -1.61 11.64 32.08
N GLY A 61 -1.69 10.49 32.75
CA GLY A 61 -1.75 9.17 32.12
C GLY A 61 -0.56 8.27 32.42
N LYS A 62 -0.31 7.29 31.54
CA LYS A 62 0.80 6.34 31.68
C LYS A 62 1.95 6.69 30.76
N CYS A 63 3.17 6.73 31.31
CA CYS A 63 4.38 6.87 30.51
C CYS A 63 4.47 5.73 29.48
N ILE A 64 4.81 6.09 28.24
CA ILE A 64 5.14 5.13 27.19
C ILE A 64 6.65 4.96 27.20
N GLU A 65 7.16 3.79 27.58
CA GLU A 65 8.58 3.49 27.64
C GLU A 65 9.12 2.98 26.30
N ALA A 66 8.28 2.23 25.57
CA ALA A 66 8.61 1.63 24.27
C ALA A 66 7.33 1.28 23.50
N ARG A 67 7.49 0.74 22.28
CA ARG A 67 6.40 0.14 21.52
C ARG A 67 6.74 -1.27 21.09
N GLU A 68 5.70 -2.03 20.79
CA GLU A 68 5.78 -3.41 20.34
C GLU A 68 5.02 -3.62 19.04
N LEU A 69 5.68 -4.21 18.06
CA LEU A 69 5.07 -4.81 16.88
C LEU A 69 4.82 -6.29 17.13
N ILE A 70 3.59 -6.73 16.85
CA ILE A 70 3.24 -8.16 16.80
C ILE A 70 3.01 -8.49 15.33
N ILE A 71 3.92 -9.28 14.75
CA ILE A 71 3.98 -9.61 13.32
C ILE A 71 3.56 -11.06 13.15
N ALA A 72 2.40 -11.31 12.54
CA ALA A 72 1.98 -12.66 12.21
C ALA A 72 2.68 -13.16 10.94
N LEU A 73 3.21 -14.39 10.99
CA LEU A 73 3.91 -15.02 9.89
C LEU A 73 3.02 -16.08 9.21
N PRO A 74 3.24 -16.36 7.91
CA PRO A 74 2.67 -17.54 7.26
C PRO A 74 3.13 -18.83 7.96
N GLU A 75 2.27 -19.84 8.02
CA GLU A 75 2.62 -21.13 8.68
C GLU A 75 3.83 -21.82 8.05
N SER A 76 4.09 -21.62 6.75
CA SER A 76 5.28 -22.15 6.06
C SER A 76 6.60 -21.62 6.62
N PHE A 77 6.58 -20.53 7.40
CA PHE A 77 7.81 -19.96 7.95
C PHE A 77 8.43 -20.81 9.05
N VAL A 78 7.71 -21.82 9.56
CA VAL A 78 8.27 -22.83 10.47
C VAL A 78 9.36 -23.69 9.81
N GLU A 79 9.44 -23.70 8.48
CA GLU A 79 10.50 -24.39 7.72
C GLU A 79 11.86 -23.66 7.80
N TYR A 80 11.87 -22.38 8.17
CA TYR A 80 13.10 -21.60 8.24
C TYR A 80 13.75 -21.73 9.63
N PRO A 81 15.09 -21.73 9.72
CA PRO A 81 15.79 -21.73 11.01
C PRO A 81 15.36 -20.52 11.87
N PRO A 82 14.81 -20.75 13.08
CA PRO A 82 14.25 -19.69 13.94
C PRO A 82 15.19 -18.51 14.17
N ASP A 83 16.46 -18.77 14.48
CA ASP A 83 17.46 -17.74 14.79
C ASP A 83 17.74 -16.83 13.59
N ARG A 84 17.90 -17.43 12.40
CA ARG A 84 18.16 -16.67 11.17
C ARG A 84 16.94 -15.85 10.76
N LEU A 85 15.76 -16.42 10.89
CA LEU A 85 14.50 -15.74 10.57
C LEU A 85 14.29 -14.54 11.51
N LEU A 86 14.42 -14.75 12.82
CA LEU A 86 14.22 -13.69 13.80
C LEU A 86 15.26 -12.58 13.64
N LYS A 87 16.54 -12.94 13.42
CA LYS A 87 17.60 -11.97 13.13
C LYS A 87 17.30 -11.14 11.89
N LEU A 88 16.89 -11.78 10.77
CA LEU A 88 16.54 -11.09 9.54
C LEU A 88 15.45 -10.03 9.78
N PHE A 89 14.37 -10.38 10.46
CA PHE A 89 13.25 -9.45 10.71
C PHE A 89 13.66 -8.32 11.65
N THR A 90 14.46 -8.62 12.68
CA THR A 90 14.88 -7.64 13.67
C THR A 90 15.88 -6.65 13.08
N GLU A 91 16.86 -7.13 12.32
CA GLU A 91 17.83 -6.29 11.60
C GLU A 91 17.17 -5.47 10.49
N HIS A 92 16.18 -6.03 9.79
CA HIS A 92 15.39 -5.25 8.81
C HIS A 92 14.70 -4.05 9.46
N PHE A 93 14.20 -4.19 10.69
CA PHE A 93 13.67 -3.03 11.44
C PHE A 93 14.77 -2.04 11.82
N LYS A 94 15.86 -2.54 12.42
CA LYS A 94 16.98 -1.70 12.87
C LYS A 94 17.59 -0.90 11.72
N GLN A 95 17.76 -1.50 10.55
CA GLN A 95 18.31 -0.82 9.37
C GLN A 95 17.39 0.28 8.83
N ASN A 96 16.07 0.07 8.85
CA ASN A 96 15.11 1.03 8.31
C ASN A 96 14.79 2.21 9.25
N TYR A 97 14.92 2.00 10.56
CA TYR A 97 14.51 2.98 11.57
C TYR A 97 15.63 3.39 12.54
N GLU A 98 16.80 2.77 12.44
CA GLU A 98 18.00 3.08 13.21
C GLU A 98 17.76 3.14 14.73
N THR A 99 16.88 2.26 15.22
CA THR A 99 16.53 2.17 16.63
C THR A 99 16.78 0.76 17.16
N GLU A 100 17.18 0.69 18.42
CA GLU A 100 17.44 -0.57 19.09
C GLU A 100 16.14 -1.34 19.33
N CYS A 101 16.22 -2.65 19.13
CA CYS A 101 15.10 -3.56 19.22
C CYS A 101 15.48 -4.89 19.88
N ILE A 102 14.47 -5.51 20.49
CA ILE A 102 14.50 -6.89 20.92
C ILE A 102 13.29 -7.57 20.31
N ALA A 103 13.52 -8.76 19.76
CA ALA A 103 12.45 -9.59 19.27
C ALA A 103 12.47 -11.00 19.89
N ALA A 104 11.30 -11.62 19.90
CA ALA A 104 11.12 -13.01 20.28
C ALA A 104 10.14 -13.69 19.30
N LEU A 105 10.45 -14.93 18.93
CA LEU A 105 9.67 -15.72 17.97
C LEU A 105 8.84 -16.77 18.70
N HIS A 106 7.52 -16.70 18.55
CA HIS A 106 6.57 -17.52 19.30
C HIS A 106 5.61 -18.31 18.41
N HIS A 107 5.06 -19.36 19.00
CA HIS A 107 3.72 -19.85 18.67
C HIS A 107 2.72 -19.49 19.77
N ASN A 108 1.45 -19.28 19.42
CA ASN A 108 0.39 -19.32 20.44
C ASN A 108 0.29 -20.73 21.05
N LYS A 109 -0.37 -20.87 22.22
CA LYS A 109 -0.50 -22.16 22.93
C LYS A 109 -0.97 -23.32 22.05
N ARG A 110 -1.87 -23.05 21.10
CA ARG A 110 -2.44 -24.05 20.17
C ARG A 110 -1.60 -24.30 18.90
N LYS A 111 -0.44 -23.64 18.75
CA LYS A 111 0.45 -23.70 17.58
C LYS A 111 -0.25 -23.42 16.24
N THR A 112 -1.20 -22.49 16.24
CA THR A 112 -1.94 -22.02 15.06
C THR A 112 -1.56 -20.62 14.59
N ASN A 113 -0.75 -19.90 15.37
CA ASN A 113 -0.31 -18.55 15.02
C ASN A 113 1.19 -18.40 15.31
N TYR A 114 2.00 -18.49 14.27
CA TYR A 114 3.43 -18.23 14.31
C TYR A 114 3.68 -16.73 14.19
N HIS A 115 4.34 -16.11 15.17
CA HIS A 115 4.43 -14.67 15.23
C HIS A 115 5.69 -14.16 15.94
N ILE A 116 6.12 -12.97 15.56
CA ILE A 116 7.22 -12.24 16.18
C ILE A 116 6.65 -11.14 17.08
N HIS A 117 7.13 -11.09 18.31
CA HIS A 117 7.06 -9.89 19.14
C HIS A 117 8.34 -9.09 18.91
N LEU A 118 8.24 -7.85 18.45
CA LEU A 118 9.39 -6.96 18.24
C LEU A 118 9.15 -5.66 19.03
N ILE A 119 9.91 -5.49 20.11
CA ILE A 119 9.91 -4.29 20.94
C ILE A 119 11.02 -3.38 20.45
N PHE A 120 10.72 -2.09 20.28
CA PHE A 120 11.68 -1.10 19.81
C PHE A 120 11.63 0.18 20.66
N ALA A 121 12.78 0.86 20.76
CA ALA A 121 12.90 2.12 21.48
C ALA A 121 12.39 3.30 20.65
N GLU A 122 11.75 4.27 21.31
CA GLU A 122 11.38 5.55 20.68
C GLU A 122 12.51 6.61 20.75
N ARG A 123 13.64 6.27 21.38
CA ARG A 123 14.79 7.16 21.56
C ARG A 123 16.05 6.41 21.14
N LYS A 124 17.04 7.16 20.65
CA LYS A 124 18.39 6.64 20.39
C LYS A 124 19.31 7.00 21.56
N LEU A 125 20.35 6.20 21.75
CA LEU A 125 21.43 6.58 22.67
C LEU A 125 22.18 7.76 22.06
N LEU A 126 22.59 8.72 22.89
CA LEU A 126 23.49 9.77 22.45
C LEU A 126 24.91 9.19 22.32
N ASP A 127 25.67 9.63 21.30
CA ASP A 127 27.07 9.26 21.14
C ASP A 127 27.89 9.65 22.38
N GLU A 128 27.61 10.85 22.90
CA GLU A 128 28.14 11.33 24.17
C GLU A 128 27.00 11.71 25.12
N PRO A 129 27.00 11.21 26.37
CA PRO A 129 25.97 11.57 27.34
C PRO A 129 26.11 13.04 27.76
N ILE A 130 24.99 13.76 27.80
CA ILE A 130 24.98 15.14 28.28
C ILE A 130 24.92 15.09 29.81
N ILE A 131 26.01 15.48 30.46
CA ILE A 131 26.15 15.49 31.93
C ILE A 131 26.25 16.94 32.38
N LYS A 132 25.32 17.38 33.23
CA LYS A 132 25.42 18.68 33.90
C LYS A 132 25.94 18.49 35.31
N ILE A 133 27.07 19.12 35.56
CA ILE A 133 27.78 19.12 36.84
C ILE A 133 27.57 20.49 37.49
N ALA A 134 27.28 20.50 38.78
CA ALA A 134 27.12 21.72 39.54
C ALA A 134 28.47 22.44 39.67
N SER A 135 28.62 23.61 39.05
CA SER A 135 29.84 24.43 39.14
C SER A 135 30.03 25.10 40.51
N ARG A 136 28.94 25.19 41.28
CA ARG A 136 28.84 25.72 42.64
C ARG A 136 27.74 24.97 43.39
N ASN A 137 27.65 25.14 44.71
CA ASN A 137 26.50 24.63 45.46
C ASN A 137 25.22 25.29 44.92
N MET A 138 24.26 24.46 44.52
CA MET A 138 22.95 24.89 44.04
C MET A 138 21.89 24.54 45.11
N PHE A 139 21.00 25.49 45.40
CA PHE A 139 20.00 25.37 46.45
C PHE A 139 18.62 25.35 45.81
N TYR A 140 17.75 24.42 46.24
CA TYR A 140 16.40 24.28 45.73
C TYR A 140 15.40 24.28 46.88
N ASP A 141 14.34 25.08 46.73
CA ASP A 141 13.24 25.16 47.70
C ASP A 141 12.32 23.92 47.65
N GLU A 142 11.30 23.91 48.50
CA GLU A 142 10.31 22.84 48.61
C GLU A 142 9.53 22.56 47.30
N ASN A 143 9.50 23.54 46.38
CA ASN A 143 8.84 23.42 45.08
C ASN A 143 9.83 23.04 43.95
N GLY A 144 11.10 22.80 44.28
CA GLY A 144 12.15 22.50 43.30
C GLY A 144 12.63 23.72 42.51
N LYS A 145 12.34 24.93 42.96
CA LYS A 145 12.83 26.17 42.34
C LYS A 145 14.21 26.52 42.90
N HIS A 146 15.13 26.89 42.01
CA HIS A 146 16.48 27.27 42.40
C HIS A 146 16.48 28.62 43.15
N VAL A 147 17.00 28.62 44.38
CA VAL A 147 17.15 29.82 45.23
C VAL A 147 18.62 30.24 45.33
N ARG A 148 18.88 31.49 45.73
CA ARG A 148 20.22 32.08 45.62
C ARG A 148 21.16 31.62 46.72
N THR A 149 20.64 31.35 47.91
CA THR A 149 21.44 31.15 49.12
C THR A 149 20.95 29.98 49.96
N LYS A 150 21.86 29.38 50.74
CA LYS A 150 21.52 28.33 51.70
C LYS A 150 20.49 28.81 52.73
N LYS A 151 20.52 30.09 53.13
CA LYS A 151 19.59 30.63 54.14
C LYS A 151 18.12 30.51 53.74
N GLU A 152 17.82 30.54 52.45
CA GLU A 152 16.45 30.47 51.93
C GLU A 152 15.81 29.08 52.09
N ILE A 153 16.63 28.04 52.30
CA ILE A 153 16.18 26.65 52.48
C ILE A 153 16.33 26.12 53.91
N LEU A 154 16.79 26.96 54.85
CA LEU A 154 16.92 26.57 56.25
C LEU A 154 15.64 26.90 57.04
N GLY A 155 15.30 26.02 57.98
CA GLY A 155 14.27 26.24 58.99
C GLY A 155 14.78 27.11 60.14
N GLU A 156 13.89 27.40 61.10
CA GLU A 156 14.22 28.15 62.31
C GLU A 156 15.22 27.41 63.21
N ASP A 157 15.27 26.08 63.09
CA ASP A 157 16.23 25.18 63.73
C ASP A 157 17.61 25.14 63.05
N GLY A 158 17.76 25.82 61.91
CA GLY A 158 19.00 25.81 61.12
C GLY A 158 19.22 24.56 60.26
N GLU A 159 18.24 23.65 60.23
CA GLU A 159 18.24 22.46 59.38
C GLU A 159 17.58 22.74 58.02
N ILE A 160 17.81 21.88 57.03
CA ILE A 160 17.18 22.03 55.71
C ILE A 160 15.69 21.73 55.84
N ARG A 161 14.83 22.68 55.43
CA ARG A 161 13.37 22.50 55.45
C ARG A 161 12.95 21.30 54.61
N GLU A 162 11.91 20.61 55.05
CA GLU A 162 11.37 19.44 54.36
C GLU A 162 11.06 19.77 52.88
N GLY A 163 11.54 18.92 51.96
CA GLY A 163 11.39 19.12 50.50
C GLY A 163 12.49 19.98 49.84
N CYS A 164 13.24 20.79 50.61
CA CYS A 164 14.38 21.53 50.07
C CYS A 164 15.61 20.61 49.90
N HIS A 165 16.48 20.90 48.93
CA HIS A 165 17.70 20.12 48.73
C HIS A 165 18.87 20.96 48.20
N ILE A 166 20.10 20.45 48.44
CA ILE A 166 21.36 21.07 48.00
C ILE A 166 22.06 20.10 47.08
N ILE A 167 22.50 20.61 45.93
CA ILE A 167 23.41 19.91 45.02
C ILE A 167 24.78 20.54 45.21
N LYS A 168 25.75 19.76 45.69
CA LYS A 168 27.08 20.29 46.00
C LYS A 168 27.87 20.53 44.72
N LYS A 169 28.81 21.47 44.79
CA LYS A 169 29.79 21.71 43.72
C LYS A 169 30.49 20.39 43.37
N GLY A 170 30.52 20.06 42.08
CA GLY A 170 31.11 18.84 41.54
C GLY A 170 30.13 17.66 41.42
N GLU A 171 28.92 17.75 41.97
CA GLU A 171 27.90 16.70 41.82
C GLU A 171 27.17 16.81 40.47
N ILE A 172 26.82 15.65 39.91
CA ILE A 172 26.02 15.55 38.68
C ILE A 172 24.55 15.70 39.07
N TYR A 173 23.88 16.72 38.56
CA TYR A 173 22.45 16.94 38.81
C TYR A 173 21.56 16.56 37.63
N GLU A 174 22.11 16.48 36.42
CA GLU A 174 21.37 16.03 35.26
C GLU A 174 22.25 15.15 34.38
N LYS A 175 21.77 13.94 34.06
CA LYS A 175 22.44 13.02 33.16
C LYS A 175 21.45 12.57 32.09
N LYS A 176 21.64 13.07 30.87
CA LYS A 176 20.81 12.72 29.72
C LYS A 176 21.57 11.76 28.81
N LEU A 177 21.07 10.52 28.76
CA LEU A 177 21.65 9.43 27.98
C LEU A 177 21.04 9.26 26.58
N PHE A 178 19.81 9.75 26.41
CA PHE A 178 19.00 9.48 25.22
C PHE A 178 18.58 10.76 24.51
N THR A 179 18.33 10.63 23.21
CA THR A 179 17.68 11.67 22.42
C THR A 179 16.26 11.95 22.91
N VAL A 180 15.62 13.00 22.35
CA VAL A 180 14.15 13.13 22.43
C VAL A 180 13.47 11.97 21.71
N LYS A 181 12.18 11.77 21.97
CA LYS A 181 11.40 10.74 21.30
C LYS A 181 11.21 11.07 19.82
N ASP A 182 11.36 10.07 18.97
CA ASP A 182 11.00 10.18 17.57
C ASP A 182 9.47 10.12 17.41
N GLU A 183 8.88 11.26 17.02
CA GLU A 183 7.45 11.41 16.81
C GLU A 183 6.94 10.58 15.62
N ARG A 184 7.82 10.14 14.70
CA ARG A 184 7.46 9.27 13.56
C ARG A 184 6.73 8.03 14.04
N PHE A 185 7.17 7.43 15.15
CA PHE A 185 6.59 6.20 15.70
C PHE A 185 5.17 6.36 16.26
N LYS A 186 4.68 7.60 16.41
CA LYS A 186 3.31 7.88 16.85
C LYS A 186 2.32 8.00 15.68
N SER A 187 2.82 8.21 14.47
CA SER A 187 2.00 8.46 13.28
C SER A 187 1.29 7.19 12.78
N ASN A 188 0.12 7.36 12.15
CA ASN A 188 -0.55 6.25 11.45
C ASN A 188 0.24 5.83 10.19
N SER A 189 0.91 6.78 9.54
CA SER A 189 1.73 6.52 8.35
C SER A 189 2.88 5.56 8.65
N PHE A 190 3.51 5.67 9.82
CA PHE A 190 4.53 4.72 10.25
C PHE A 190 4.01 3.27 10.27
N LEU A 191 2.83 3.02 10.85
CA LEU A 191 2.28 1.66 10.89
C LEU A 191 1.91 1.14 9.49
N ASP A 192 1.42 2.01 8.61
CA ASP A 192 1.09 1.63 7.23
C ASP A 192 2.36 1.31 6.43
N GLU A 193 3.43 2.09 6.62
CA GLU A 193 4.76 1.84 6.03
C GLU A 193 5.36 0.51 6.53
N VAL A 194 5.37 0.28 7.84
CA VAL A 194 5.85 -0.96 8.47
C VAL A 194 5.10 -2.18 7.93
N LYS A 195 3.78 -2.07 7.74
CA LYS A 195 2.97 -3.14 7.13
C LYS A 195 3.41 -3.45 5.71
N CYS A 196 3.61 -2.45 4.88
CA CYS A 196 4.12 -2.63 3.51
C CYS A 196 5.50 -3.29 3.54
N SER A 197 6.43 -2.70 4.27
CA SER A 197 7.82 -3.15 4.38
C SER A 197 7.93 -4.63 4.79
N TYR A 198 7.26 -5.04 5.86
CA TYR A 198 7.27 -6.44 6.29
C TYR A 198 6.48 -7.37 5.39
N THR A 199 5.41 -6.90 4.76
CA THR A 199 4.66 -7.74 3.81
C THR A 199 5.49 -8.06 2.58
N ASP A 200 6.22 -7.06 2.08
CA ASP A 200 7.14 -7.23 0.97
C ASP A 200 8.28 -8.19 1.37
N LEU A 201 8.89 -7.98 2.55
CA LEU A 201 9.89 -8.91 3.09
C LEU A 201 9.36 -10.34 3.19
N ILE A 202 8.19 -10.55 3.80
CA ILE A 202 7.56 -11.88 3.93
C ILE A 202 7.37 -12.50 2.54
N ASN A 203 6.83 -11.74 1.58
CA ASN A 203 6.52 -12.24 0.25
C ASN A 203 7.75 -12.63 -0.57
N LEU A 204 8.93 -12.09 -0.27
CA LEU A 204 10.19 -12.54 -0.88
C LEU A 204 10.53 -13.99 -0.51
N TYR A 205 10.14 -14.43 0.69
CA TYR A 205 10.43 -15.77 1.23
C TYR A 205 9.23 -16.73 1.19
N VAL A 206 8.07 -16.26 0.72
CA VAL A 206 6.93 -17.15 0.48
C VAL A 206 7.09 -17.86 -0.86
N LYS A 207 7.28 -19.18 -0.83
CA LYS A 207 7.41 -20.02 -2.04
C LYS A 207 6.09 -20.13 -2.82
N ALA A 208 4.97 -20.30 -2.13
CA ALA A 208 3.68 -20.57 -2.75
C ALA A 208 2.88 -19.27 -2.96
N GLU A 209 2.49 -18.97 -4.21
CA GLU A 209 1.72 -17.76 -4.55
C GLU A 209 0.46 -17.59 -3.69
N LYS A 210 -0.23 -18.69 -3.39
CA LYS A 210 -1.44 -18.71 -2.54
C LYS A 210 -1.21 -18.27 -1.08
N GLN A 211 0.03 -18.29 -0.60
CA GLN A 211 0.40 -17.89 0.75
C GLN A 211 0.92 -16.44 0.81
N LYS A 212 1.14 -15.78 -0.33
CA LYS A 212 1.60 -14.40 -0.34
C LYS A 212 0.56 -13.50 0.33
N LEU A 213 1.08 -12.59 1.12
CA LEU A 213 0.31 -11.66 1.92
C LEU A 213 0.03 -10.36 1.14
N GLN A 214 -1.10 -9.74 1.41
CA GLN A 214 -1.44 -8.41 0.91
C GLN A 214 -1.61 -7.42 2.07
N VAL A 215 -1.25 -6.15 1.83
CA VAL A 215 -1.57 -5.06 2.75
C VAL A 215 -2.83 -4.37 2.27
N PHE A 216 -3.82 -4.26 3.15
CA PHE A 216 -4.95 -3.39 2.89
C PHE A 216 -4.52 -1.93 3.10
N GLN A 217 -4.59 -1.11 2.04
CA GLN A 217 -4.24 0.31 2.11
C GLN A 217 -5.37 1.11 2.77
N ARG A 218 -5.06 1.71 3.91
CA ARG A 218 -5.96 2.64 4.60
C ARG A 218 -6.17 3.86 3.72
N GLY A 219 -7.42 4.26 3.53
CA GLY A 219 -7.77 5.38 2.64
C GLY A 219 -7.95 5.02 1.16
N SER A 220 -7.78 3.74 0.76
CA SER A 220 -8.17 3.29 -0.57
C SER A 220 -9.69 3.35 -0.80
N VAL A 221 -10.14 3.19 -2.04
CA VAL A 221 -11.57 3.09 -2.42
C VAL A 221 -12.26 1.84 -1.84
N TYR A 222 -11.49 0.83 -1.43
CA TYR A 222 -12.00 -0.44 -0.93
C TYR A 222 -12.40 -0.38 0.56
N LEU A 223 -13.16 -1.38 1.02
CA LEU A 223 -13.48 -1.63 2.42
C LEU A 223 -12.75 -2.88 2.93
N ALA A 224 -12.06 -2.75 4.06
CA ALA A 224 -11.36 -3.83 4.71
C ALA A 224 -12.32 -4.81 5.40
N THR A 225 -12.19 -6.10 5.11
CA THR A 225 -12.91 -7.13 5.86
C THR A 225 -12.39 -7.24 7.30
N LYS A 226 -13.28 -7.58 8.22
CA LYS A 226 -12.94 -7.82 9.63
C LYS A 226 -12.57 -9.30 9.82
N LYS A 227 -11.49 -9.56 10.56
CA LYS A 227 -11.14 -10.91 11.00
C LYS A 227 -12.20 -11.42 11.99
N ILE A 228 -12.67 -12.65 11.79
CA ILE A 228 -13.60 -13.32 12.70
C ILE A 228 -12.77 -14.20 13.65
N GLY A 229 -12.82 -13.90 14.94
CA GLY A 229 -12.16 -14.71 15.98
C GLY A 229 -12.89 -16.02 16.23
N LYS A 230 -12.17 -17.02 16.74
CA LYS A 230 -12.77 -18.30 17.17
C LYS A 230 -13.72 -18.06 18.35
N HIS A 231 -14.92 -18.64 18.32
CA HIS A 231 -16.00 -18.45 19.30
C HIS A 231 -16.49 -17.00 19.47
N ASN A 232 -16.36 -16.15 18.45
CA ASN A 232 -16.90 -14.80 18.54
C ASN A 232 -18.45 -14.85 18.52
N PRO A 233 -19.15 -14.34 19.54
CA PRO A 233 -20.62 -14.35 19.58
C PRO A 233 -21.27 -13.54 18.45
N LYS A 234 -20.52 -12.61 17.83
CA LYS A 234 -20.94 -11.81 16.67
C LYS A 234 -20.41 -12.34 15.34
N ALA A 235 -19.97 -13.60 15.27
CA ALA A 235 -19.38 -14.17 14.05
C ALA A 235 -20.31 -14.02 12.83
N LEU A 236 -21.58 -14.39 12.97
CA LEU A 236 -22.58 -14.29 11.90
C LEU A 236 -22.80 -12.85 11.42
N GLU A 237 -22.86 -11.89 12.35
CA GLU A 237 -23.00 -10.47 12.03
C GLU A 237 -21.77 -9.94 11.27
N ILE A 238 -20.57 -10.28 11.74
CA ILE A 238 -19.32 -9.88 11.08
C ILE A 238 -19.21 -10.51 9.69
N GLU A 239 -19.64 -11.76 9.53
CA GLU A 239 -19.66 -12.45 8.25
C GLU A 239 -20.62 -11.77 7.26
N ALA A 240 -21.84 -11.45 7.70
CA ALA A 240 -22.82 -10.71 6.89
C ALA A 240 -22.28 -9.34 6.47
N ASP A 241 -21.69 -8.58 7.40
CA ASP A 241 -21.05 -7.31 7.10
C ASP A 241 -19.88 -7.48 6.11
N ASN A 242 -19.07 -8.53 6.26
CA ASN A 242 -17.96 -8.81 5.35
C ASN A 242 -18.44 -9.14 3.95
N ARG A 243 -19.57 -9.85 3.79
CA ARG A 243 -20.22 -10.05 2.48
C ARG A 243 -20.55 -8.71 1.83
N LYS A 244 -21.11 -7.76 2.59
CA LYS A 244 -21.39 -6.40 2.11
C LYS A 244 -20.14 -5.60 1.75
N ARG A 245 -19.04 -5.74 2.51
CA ARG A 245 -17.74 -5.15 2.13
C ARG A 245 -17.20 -5.72 0.81
N GLN A 246 -17.36 -7.01 0.58
CA GLN A 246 -16.97 -7.65 -0.67
C GLN A 246 -17.84 -7.19 -1.85
N GLU A 247 -19.16 -7.07 -1.65
CA GLU A 247 -20.07 -6.50 -2.66
C GLU A 247 -19.66 -5.07 -3.04
N TRP A 248 -19.37 -4.21 -2.05
CA TRP A 248 -18.81 -2.87 -2.30
C TRP A 248 -17.50 -2.93 -3.09
N ASN A 249 -16.55 -3.77 -2.69
CA ASN A 249 -15.26 -3.87 -3.37
C ASN A 249 -15.41 -4.31 -4.85
N ARG A 250 -16.34 -5.22 -5.15
CA ARG A 250 -16.66 -5.61 -6.54
C ARG A 250 -17.26 -4.44 -7.32
N ALA A 251 -18.17 -3.68 -6.72
CA ALA A 251 -18.75 -2.50 -7.36
C ALA A 251 -17.69 -1.42 -7.62
N VAL A 252 -16.73 -1.26 -6.72
CA VAL A 252 -15.56 -0.39 -6.91
C VAL A 252 -14.69 -0.85 -8.08
N ASP A 253 -14.38 -2.15 -8.19
CA ASP A 253 -13.60 -2.66 -9.34
C ASP A 253 -14.31 -2.36 -10.67
N MET A 254 -15.62 -2.60 -10.75
CA MET A 254 -16.46 -2.26 -11.91
C MET A 254 -16.48 -0.76 -12.20
N ALA A 255 -16.58 0.10 -11.18
CA ALA A 255 -16.55 1.55 -11.31
C ALA A 255 -15.23 2.05 -11.90
N LEU A 256 -14.12 1.54 -11.39
CA LEU A 256 -12.79 1.89 -11.86
C LEU A 256 -12.58 1.47 -13.32
N ILE A 257 -12.97 0.25 -13.70
CA ILE A 257 -12.85 -0.27 -15.08
C ILE A 257 -13.76 0.52 -16.03
N SER A 258 -14.97 0.87 -15.58
CA SER A 258 -15.90 1.69 -16.36
C SER A 258 -15.38 3.12 -16.62
N GLY A 259 -14.38 3.57 -15.85
CA GLY A 259 -13.72 4.86 -16.02
C GLY A 259 -14.13 5.93 -15.01
N ILE A 260 -14.84 5.56 -13.94
CA ILE A 260 -15.21 6.50 -12.87
C ILE A 260 -13.93 6.92 -12.12
N PRO A 261 -13.67 8.24 -11.94
CA PRO A 261 -12.51 8.72 -11.20
C PRO A 261 -12.50 8.26 -9.73
N GLU A 262 -11.32 7.89 -9.22
CA GLU A 262 -11.13 7.51 -7.81
C GLU A 262 -11.67 8.56 -6.81
N PRO A 263 -11.49 9.88 -7.01
CA PRO A 263 -12.04 10.88 -6.10
C PRO A 263 -13.56 10.81 -5.96
N GLN A 264 -14.28 10.48 -7.05
CA GLN A 264 -15.74 10.35 -7.00
C GLN A 264 -16.16 9.10 -6.22
N ILE A 265 -15.46 7.98 -6.40
CA ILE A 265 -15.71 6.74 -5.64
C ILE A 265 -15.42 6.97 -4.14
N MET A 266 -14.34 7.69 -3.85
CA MET A 266 -14.00 8.09 -2.48
C MET A 266 -15.05 9.00 -1.86
N GLU A 267 -15.60 9.94 -2.62
CA GLU A 267 -16.70 10.79 -2.18
C GLU A 267 -17.96 9.98 -1.84
N VAL A 268 -18.33 9.00 -2.67
CA VAL A 268 -19.43 8.07 -2.35
C VAL A 268 -19.12 7.30 -1.05
N LYS A 269 -17.91 6.75 -0.91
CA LYS A 269 -17.49 6.06 0.32
C LYS A 269 -17.52 6.97 1.56
N GLN A 270 -17.16 8.24 1.41
CA GLN A 270 -17.17 9.23 2.48
C GLN A 270 -18.62 9.55 2.89
N LYS A 271 -19.40 10.11 1.95
CA LYS A 271 -20.73 10.67 2.16
C LYS A 271 -21.83 9.63 2.37
N ARG A 272 -21.74 8.47 1.71
CA ARG A 272 -22.77 7.42 1.77
C ARG A 272 -22.45 6.31 2.75
N ILE A 273 -21.20 6.15 3.21
CA ILE A 273 -20.81 5.09 4.15
C ILE A 273 -20.23 5.65 5.43
N SER A 274 -19.10 6.35 5.35
CA SER A 274 -18.31 6.72 6.52
C SER A 274 -19.05 7.71 7.44
N GLU A 275 -19.58 8.80 6.87
CA GLU A 275 -20.31 9.83 7.61
C GLU A 275 -21.64 9.33 8.18
N PRO A 276 -22.51 8.63 7.42
CA PRO A 276 -23.76 8.08 7.96
C PRO A 276 -23.52 7.09 9.09
N ILE A 277 -22.52 6.20 8.97
CA ILE A 277 -22.18 5.26 10.04
C ILE A 277 -21.69 6.00 11.28
N LYS A 278 -20.77 6.96 11.12
CA LYS A 278 -20.24 7.75 12.25
C LYS A 278 -21.36 8.50 12.97
N SER A 279 -22.23 9.16 12.23
CA SER A 279 -23.38 9.91 12.76
C SER A 279 -24.37 8.99 13.49
N ALA A 280 -24.72 7.86 12.89
CA ALA A 280 -25.66 6.90 13.47
C ALA A 280 -25.11 6.26 14.78
N ILE A 281 -23.83 5.88 14.80
CA ILE A 281 -23.18 5.34 15.99
C ILE A 281 -23.14 6.39 17.11
N SER A 282 -22.79 7.64 16.78
CA SER A 282 -22.73 8.73 17.78
C SER A 282 -24.09 9.05 18.40
N ARG A 283 -25.19 8.93 17.64
CA ARG A 283 -26.54 9.29 18.12
C ARG A 283 -27.28 8.15 18.80
N LYS A 284 -27.15 6.92 18.29
CA LYS A 284 -28.01 5.78 18.67
C LYS A 284 -27.22 4.51 19.04
N GLY A 285 -25.90 4.62 19.15
CA GLY A 285 -25.01 3.48 19.36
C GLY A 285 -24.92 2.55 18.14
N SER A 286 -24.12 1.50 18.25
CA SER A 286 -23.98 0.48 17.20
C SER A 286 -25.17 -0.48 17.22
N LYS A 287 -25.99 -0.47 16.15
CA LYS A 287 -27.10 -1.42 15.97
C LYS A 287 -26.75 -2.51 14.96
N PRO A 288 -27.21 -3.76 15.15
CA PRO A 288 -27.12 -4.80 14.14
C PRO A 288 -27.73 -4.33 12.81
N ASN A 289 -27.18 -4.81 11.69
CA ASN A 289 -27.63 -4.51 10.31
C ASN A 289 -27.52 -3.05 9.85
N LEU A 290 -27.17 -2.09 10.70
CA LEU A 290 -26.97 -0.69 10.31
C LEU A 290 -25.92 -0.59 9.19
N PHE A 291 -24.77 -1.25 9.38
CA PHE A 291 -23.69 -1.28 8.40
C PHE A 291 -24.18 -1.83 7.05
N ALA A 292 -24.83 -2.99 7.07
CA ALA A 292 -25.31 -3.66 5.87
C ALA A 292 -26.30 -2.79 5.06
N LYS A 293 -27.23 -2.10 5.73
CA LYS A 293 -28.19 -1.19 5.07
C LYS A 293 -27.47 -0.02 4.40
N VAL A 294 -26.61 0.67 5.15
CA VAL A 294 -25.86 1.83 4.63
C VAL A 294 -25.00 1.46 3.43
N VAL A 295 -24.26 0.34 3.52
CA VAL A 295 -23.41 -0.12 2.42
C VAL A 295 -24.22 -0.55 1.20
N THR A 296 -25.39 -1.17 1.38
CA THR A 296 -26.27 -1.56 0.26
C THR A 296 -26.72 -0.32 -0.53
N MET A 297 -27.18 0.74 0.15
CA MET A 297 -27.56 1.99 -0.52
C MET A 297 -26.37 2.66 -1.24
N ALA A 298 -25.17 2.57 -0.67
CA ALA A 298 -23.97 3.10 -1.32
C ALA A 298 -23.57 2.30 -2.56
N ILE A 299 -23.75 0.97 -2.54
CA ILE A 299 -23.54 0.10 -3.71
C ILE A 299 -24.51 0.49 -4.82
N GLU A 300 -25.81 0.62 -4.52
CA GLU A 300 -26.84 1.02 -5.50
C GLU A 300 -26.50 2.38 -6.13
N ALA A 301 -26.07 3.36 -5.33
CA ALA A 301 -25.63 4.66 -5.84
C ALA A 301 -24.42 4.54 -6.79
N LEU A 302 -23.46 3.67 -6.46
CA LEU A 302 -22.28 3.44 -7.31
C LEU A 302 -22.65 2.68 -8.61
N GLU A 303 -23.56 1.72 -8.53
CA GLU A 303 -24.09 0.99 -9.69
C GLU A 303 -24.82 1.91 -10.67
N LEU A 304 -25.61 2.88 -10.17
CA LEU A 304 -26.24 3.91 -11.00
C LEU A 304 -25.21 4.81 -11.71
N MET A 305 -24.12 5.18 -11.02
CA MET A 305 -23.03 5.93 -11.65
C MET A 305 -22.37 5.12 -12.77
N ILE A 306 -22.14 3.82 -12.54
CA ILE A 306 -21.58 2.91 -13.55
C ILE A 306 -22.49 2.86 -14.78
N GLU A 307 -23.79 2.67 -14.58
CA GLU A 307 -24.77 2.62 -15.66
C GLU A 307 -24.75 3.92 -16.49
N THR A 308 -24.74 5.08 -15.82
CA THR A 308 -24.70 6.38 -16.49
C THR A 308 -23.47 6.51 -17.41
N VAL A 309 -22.29 6.10 -16.94
CA VAL A 309 -21.05 6.14 -17.72
C VAL A 309 -21.09 5.14 -18.89
N LEU A 310 -21.59 3.94 -18.68
CA LEU A 310 -21.66 2.92 -19.74
C LEU A 310 -22.66 3.30 -20.83
N VAL A 311 -23.82 3.86 -20.46
CA VAL A 311 -24.81 4.38 -21.41
C VAL A 311 -24.20 5.52 -22.24
N LYS A 312 -23.45 6.43 -21.60
CA LYS A 312 -22.76 7.51 -22.30
C LYS A 312 -21.72 6.97 -23.30
N LYS A 313 -20.86 6.04 -22.88
CA LYS A 313 -19.88 5.37 -23.76
C LYS A 313 -20.54 4.68 -24.96
N TYR A 314 -21.69 4.03 -24.75
CA TYR A 314 -22.41 3.36 -25.82
C TYR A 314 -22.96 4.36 -26.86
N LYS A 315 -23.53 5.49 -26.41
CA LYS A 315 -24.01 6.55 -27.30
C LYS A 315 -22.87 7.16 -28.12
N GLU A 316 -21.75 7.50 -27.47
CA GLU A 316 -20.55 8.03 -28.13
C GLU A 316 -20.00 7.05 -29.19
N SER A 317 -20.03 5.74 -28.91
CA SER A 317 -19.62 4.73 -29.88
C SER A 317 -20.58 4.60 -31.07
N LEU A 318 -21.89 4.84 -30.89
CA LEU A 318 -22.85 4.85 -31.99
C LEU A 318 -22.68 6.09 -32.86
N GLU A 319 -22.53 7.26 -32.24
CA GLU A 319 -22.27 8.52 -32.94
C GLU A 319 -20.99 8.45 -33.79
N GLN A 320 -19.91 7.85 -33.25
CA GLN A 320 -18.68 7.61 -34.01
C GLN A 320 -18.90 6.67 -35.19
N LYS A 321 -19.68 5.60 -35.01
CA LYS A 321 -20.01 4.66 -36.11
C LYS A 321 -20.89 5.31 -37.17
N GLU A 322 -21.82 6.17 -36.78
CA GLU A 322 -22.65 6.94 -37.71
C GLU A 322 -21.83 7.99 -38.47
N GLN A 323 -20.83 8.61 -37.84
CA GLN A 323 -19.89 9.52 -38.52
C GLN A 323 -18.98 8.78 -39.50
N LEU A 324 -18.50 7.59 -39.15
CA LEU A 324 -17.73 6.71 -40.04
C LEU A 324 -18.60 6.18 -41.20
N GLN A 325 -19.89 5.90 -40.98
CA GLN A 325 -20.81 5.47 -42.06
C GLN A 325 -21.26 6.63 -42.96
N LYS A 326 -21.29 7.87 -42.46
CA LYS A 326 -21.55 9.07 -43.28
C LYS A 326 -20.37 9.48 -44.15
N THR A 327 -19.16 8.98 -43.86
CA THR A 327 -17.93 9.26 -44.62
C THR A 327 -17.62 8.21 -45.69
N ASP A 328 -18.43 7.14 -45.82
CA ASP A 328 -18.30 6.11 -46.86
C ASP A 328 -19.09 6.42 -48.15
N ALA A 329 -19.53 7.67 -48.37
CA ALA A 329 -20.24 8.09 -49.60
C ALA A 329 -19.73 9.40 -50.24
N SER A 330 -18.63 10.01 -49.77
CA SER A 330 -17.94 11.10 -50.48
C SER A 330 -16.54 11.28 -49.91
N ASP A 331 -15.56 11.24 -50.81
CA ASP A 331 -14.19 11.74 -50.69
C ASP A 331 -13.21 10.97 -49.79
N MET A 332 -12.39 10.15 -50.48
CA MET A 332 -11.00 9.88 -50.10
C MET A 332 -10.22 11.20 -50.10
N GLU A 333 -10.08 11.84 -48.95
CA GLU A 333 -8.93 12.73 -48.74
C GLU A 333 -8.45 12.71 -47.28
N THR A 334 -7.18 12.35 -47.13
CA THR A 334 -6.37 12.41 -45.91
C THR A 334 -6.43 13.81 -45.29
N VAL A 335 -7.17 13.97 -44.19
CA VAL A 335 -7.14 15.21 -43.40
C VAL A 335 -6.11 15.09 -42.28
N ILE A 336 -4.89 15.50 -42.59
CA ILE A 336 -3.94 16.09 -41.64
C ILE A 336 -4.41 17.54 -41.42
N PRO A 337 -4.55 18.06 -40.19
CA PRO A 337 -4.80 19.48 -40.00
C PRO A 337 -3.50 20.24 -40.28
N GLU A 338 -3.37 20.81 -41.47
CA GLU A 338 -2.47 21.92 -41.76
C GLU A 338 -3.15 23.22 -41.35
N THR A 339 -2.53 23.97 -40.45
CA THR A 339 -2.70 25.43 -40.38
C THR A 339 -1.34 26.12 -40.43
N GLU A 340 -1.20 26.91 -41.50
CA GLU A 340 -0.46 28.18 -41.63
C GLU A 340 1.08 28.15 -41.78
N ARG A 341 1.48 28.10 -43.07
CA ARG A 341 2.61 28.87 -43.65
C ARG A 341 2.24 30.37 -43.61
N LYS A 342 3.10 31.39 -43.51
CA LYS A 342 4.55 31.61 -43.52
C LYS A 342 4.74 33.09 -43.11
N GLU A 343 5.70 33.42 -42.25
CA GLU A 343 6.46 34.67 -42.38
C GLU A 343 7.94 34.34 -42.27
N VAL A 344 8.73 34.97 -43.13
CA VAL A 344 10.12 34.64 -43.45
C VAL A 344 11.03 35.78 -43.00
N LYS A 345 12.23 35.39 -42.56
CA LYS A 345 13.47 36.15 -42.27
C LYS A 345 13.58 36.73 -40.85
N ASN A 346 14.51 36.17 -40.07
CA ASN A 346 15.91 36.61 -40.11
C ASN A 346 16.87 35.49 -39.69
N LYS A 347 18.02 35.45 -40.38
CA LYS A 347 19.16 34.57 -40.13
C LYS A 347 20.13 35.29 -39.19
N GLU A 348 20.59 34.63 -38.13
CA GLU A 348 21.87 34.87 -37.44
C GLU A 348 22.15 33.69 -36.47
N PRO A 349 23.42 33.45 -36.07
CA PRO A 349 24.25 32.37 -36.60
C PRO A 349 24.29 31.09 -35.75
N GLU A 350 24.83 30.04 -36.40
CA GLU A 350 25.11 28.70 -35.90
C GLU A 350 25.84 28.68 -34.55
N GLU A 351 25.10 28.36 -33.49
CA GLU A 351 25.68 27.66 -32.34
C GLU A 351 25.54 26.15 -32.56
N SER A 352 26.65 25.45 -32.42
CA SER A 352 26.83 24.01 -32.60
C SER A 352 25.70 23.16 -32.00
N ARG A 353 24.67 22.82 -32.79
CA ARG A 353 23.65 21.86 -32.38
C ARG A 353 24.22 20.45 -32.52
N SER A 354 24.52 19.83 -31.40
CA SER A 354 24.65 18.37 -31.32
C SER A 354 23.45 17.71 -32.00
N GLU A 355 23.66 16.67 -32.82
CA GLU A 355 22.58 15.95 -33.51
C GLU A 355 21.42 15.63 -32.55
N PRO A 356 20.14 15.78 -32.98
CA PRO A 356 18.99 15.44 -32.15
C PRO A 356 19.05 13.97 -31.74
N LYS A 357 19.13 13.70 -30.44
CA LYS A 357 19.14 12.33 -29.89
C LYS A 357 17.76 11.71 -30.01
N GLN A 358 17.70 10.42 -30.37
CA GLN A 358 16.44 9.68 -30.43
C GLN A 358 15.74 9.67 -29.05
N PRO A 359 14.45 10.02 -28.96
CA PRO A 359 13.69 9.97 -27.71
C PRO A 359 13.73 8.58 -27.08
N GLU A 360 13.96 8.47 -25.77
CA GLU A 360 13.98 7.19 -25.05
C GLU A 360 12.61 6.86 -24.43
N MET A 361 12.16 5.62 -24.60
CA MET A 361 10.95 5.10 -24.02
C MET A 361 11.21 4.74 -22.55
N THR A 362 10.29 5.13 -21.67
CA THR A 362 10.40 4.77 -20.25
C THR A 362 10.18 3.27 -20.05
N ARG A 363 10.67 2.73 -18.93
CA ARG A 363 10.43 1.34 -18.54
C ARG A 363 8.92 1.03 -18.46
N LEU A 364 8.10 1.97 -18.03
CA LEU A 364 6.66 1.75 -17.88
C LEU A 364 5.93 1.85 -19.23
N ALA A 365 6.24 2.83 -20.08
CA ALA A 365 5.76 2.91 -21.46
C ALA A 365 6.05 1.63 -22.26
N SER A 366 7.22 1.02 -22.07
CA SER A 366 7.57 -0.25 -22.73
C SER A 366 6.65 -1.42 -22.37
N LYS A 367 5.97 -1.35 -21.22
CA LYS A 367 4.98 -2.36 -20.79
C LYS A 367 3.58 -2.08 -21.33
N TYR A 368 3.33 -0.90 -21.89
CA TYR A 368 1.99 -0.47 -22.33
C TYR A 368 1.28 -1.50 -23.22
N PRO A 369 1.89 -2.10 -24.26
CA PRO A 369 1.20 -3.08 -25.10
C PRO A 369 0.66 -4.29 -24.32
N LYS A 370 1.42 -4.76 -23.31
CA LYS A 370 1.00 -5.87 -22.45
C LYS A 370 -0.12 -5.45 -21.50
N LEU A 371 0.00 -4.27 -20.90
CA LEU A 371 -1.02 -3.73 -20.00
C LEU A 371 -2.32 -3.44 -20.76
N TYR A 372 -2.23 -2.96 -22.00
CA TYR A 372 -3.37 -2.68 -22.87
C TYR A 372 -4.19 -3.93 -23.18
N LYS A 373 -3.54 -5.07 -23.45
CA LYS A 373 -4.24 -6.35 -23.63
C LYS A 373 -5.08 -6.72 -22.41
N ILE A 374 -4.50 -6.59 -21.21
CA ILE A 374 -5.18 -6.92 -19.95
C ILE A 374 -6.32 -5.93 -19.67
N TYR A 375 -6.11 -4.64 -19.93
CA TYR A 375 -7.15 -3.62 -19.81
C TYR A 375 -8.34 -3.93 -20.72
N ASN A 376 -8.10 -4.30 -21.98
CA ASN A 376 -9.16 -4.67 -22.91
C ASN A 376 -9.93 -5.90 -22.45
N GLU A 377 -9.25 -6.92 -21.92
CA GLU A 377 -9.91 -8.10 -21.33
C GLU A 377 -10.81 -7.71 -20.14
N LEU A 378 -10.35 -6.82 -19.26
CA LEU A 378 -11.17 -6.29 -18.16
C LEU A 378 -12.38 -5.52 -18.66
N GLU A 379 -12.21 -4.63 -19.63
CA GLU A 379 -13.30 -3.82 -20.19
C GLU A 379 -14.36 -4.69 -20.88
N GLN A 380 -13.93 -5.70 -21.66
CA GLN A 380 -14.83 -6.67 -22.28
C GLN A 380 -15.63 -7.46 -21.23
N GLN A 381 -14.96 -7.93 -20.17
CA GLN A 381 -15.65 -8.66 -19.10
C GLN A 381 -16.63 -7.76 -18.34
N ASN A 382 -16.23 -6.52 -18.03
CA ASN A 382 -17.07 -5.52 -17.38
C ASN A 382 -18.34 -5.23 -18.20
N ASN A 383 -18.21 -5.12 -19.53
CA ASN A 383 -19.35 -4.95 -20.44
C ASN A 383 -20.28 -6.17 -20.45
N THR A 384 -19.73 -7.40 -20.42
CA THR A 384 -20.54 -8.63 -20.33
C THR A 384 -21.27 -8.72 -19.00
N ILE A 385 -20.63 -8.33 -17.88
CA ILE A 385 -21.26 -8.27 -16.56
C ILE A 385 -22.44 -7.29 -16.60
N TYR A 386 -22.25 -6.09 -17.14
CA TYR A 386 -23.31 -5.09 -17.26
C TYR A 386 -24.52 -5.62 -18.04
N LYS A 387 -24.30 -6.28 -19.18
CA LYS A 387 -25.38 -6.90 -19.97
C LYS A 387 -26.17 -7.94 -19.16
N LYS A 388 -25.47 -8.81 -18.41
CA LYS A 388 -26.11 -9.80 -17.54
C LYS A 388 -26.85 -9.15 -16.36
N GLU A 389 -26.33 -8.07 -15.80
CA GLU A 389 -27.02 -7.32 -14.76
C GLU A 389 -28.33 -6.70 -15.25
N LYS A 390 -28.34 -6.16 -16.47
CA LYS A 390 -29.55 -5.69 -17.12
C LYS A 390 -30.56 -6.82 -17.32
N GLN A 391 -30.13 -7.97 -17.88
CA GLN A 391 -30.98 -9.16 -18.03
C GLN A 391 -31.59 -9.62 -16.69
N ARG A 392 -30.78 -9.63 -15.62
CA ARG A 392 -31.25 -9.96 -14.26
C ARG A 392 -32.29 -8.96 -13.77
N SER A 393 -32.08 -7.66 -14.03
CA SER A 393 -33.03 -6.61 -13.66
C SER A 393 -34.36 -6.75 -14.38
N ASP A 394 -34.32 -7.00 -15.70
CA ASP A 394 -35.51 -7.20 -16.53
C ASP A 394 -36.32 -8.42 -16.06
N LYS A 395 -35.65 -9.55 -15.74
CA LYS A 395 -36.31 -10.74 -15.17
C LYS A 395 -36.89 -10.49 -13.78
N LYS A 396 -36.21 -9.72 -12.91
CA LYS A 396 -36.77 -9.31 -11.61
C LYS A 396 -38.02 -8.45 -11.77
N LYS A 397 -38.03 -7.56 -12.76
CA LYS A 397 -39.22 -6.76 -13.11
C LYS A 397 -40.34 -7.67 -13.59
N GLU A 398 -40.08 -8.60 -14.51
CA GLU A 398 -41.07 -9.58 -14.97
C GLU A 398 -41.66 -10.38 -13.79
N LEU A 399 -40.81 -10.90 -12.88
CA LEU A 399 -41.26 -11.64 -11.70
C LEU A 399 -42.21 -10.80 -10.82
N SER A 400 -41.93 -9.50 -10.65
CA SER A 400 -42.75 -8.57 -9.86
C SER A 400 -44.12 -8.27 -10.50
N GLU A 401 -44.20 -8.33 -11.84
CA GLU A 401 -45.42 -8.08 -12.60
C GLU A 401 -46.36 -9.29 -12.64
N ILE A 402 -45.89 -10.49 -12.27
CA ILE A 402 -46.71 -11.70 -12.19
C ILE A 402 -47.70 -11.61 -11.01
N LYS A 403 -48.91 -11.16 -11.33
CA LYS A 403 -50.09 -11.20 -10.46
C LYS A 403 -50.86 -12.53 -10.61
N GLY A 404 -51.32 -13.09 -9.49
CA GLY A 404 -52.17 -14.30 -9.43
C GLY A 404 -51.54 -15.52 -8.74
N TRP A 405 -52.35 -16.24 -7.95
CA TRP A 405 -51.96 -17.41 -7.14
C TRP A 405 -51.58 -18.65 -7.98
N PHE A 406 -52.21 -18.84 -9.15
CA PHE A 406 -52.03 -20.02 -10.01
C PHE A 406 -50.79 -19.98 -10.94
N LYS A 407 -49.92 -18.96 -10.84
CA LYS A 407 -48.70 -18.83 -11.66
C LYS A 407 -47.42 -19.30 -10.94
N GLY A 408 -47.55 -20.20 -9.95
CA GLY A 408 -46.46 -20.65 -9.09
C GLY A 408 -45.26 -21.24 -9.85
N ARG A 409 -45.51 -22.03 -10.90
CA ARG A 409 -44.44 -22.63 -11.74
C ARG A 409 -43.61 -21.56 -12.46
N LYS A 410 -44.25 -20.61 -13.14
CA LYS A 410 -43.56 -19.50 -13.82
C LYS A 410 -42.77 -18.62 -12.85
N LYS A 411 -43.30 -18.37 -11.65
CA LYS A 411 -42.57 -17.63 -10.59
C LYS A 411 -41.31 -18.37 -10.15
N LYS A 412 -41.39 -19.70 -9.98
CA LYS A 412 -40.25 -20.53 -9.59
C LYS A 412 -39.17 -20.56 -10.68
N GLU A 413 -39.57 -20.76 -11.94
CA GLU A 413 -38.64 -20.75 -13.09
C GLU A 413 -37.91 -19.40 -13.22
N LEU A 414 -38.62 -18.27 -13.14
CA LEU A 414 -37.99 -16.95 -13.15
C LEU A 414 -37.06 -16.71 -11.96
N GLN A 415 -37.42 -17.21 -10.77
CA GLN A 415 -36.56 -17.09 -9.59
C GLN A 415 -35.27 -17.90 -9.76
N GLU A 416 -35.35 -19.12 -10.29
CA GLU A 416 -34.18 -19.95 -10.61
C GLU A 416 -33.25 -19.27 -11.62
N GLU A 417 -33.80 -18.67 -12.68
CA GLU A 417 -33.02 -17.91 -13.65
C GLU A 417 -32.35 -16.65 -13.05
N ILE A 418 -33.05 -15.94 -12.14
CA ILE A 418 -32.49 -14.80 -11.42
C ILE A 418 -31.33 -15.25 -10.51
N ASP A 419 -31.47 -16.40 -9.85
CA ASP A 419 -30.46 -16.94 -8.94
C ASP A 419 -29.22 -17.44 -9.71
N ASP A 420 -29.42 -18.09 -10.86
CA ASP A 420 -28.36 -18.48 -11.79
C ASP A 420 -27.61 -17.25 -12.33
N LEU A 421 -28.33 -16.25 -12.86
CA LEU A 421 -27.73 -14.99 -13.31
C LEU A 421 -26.96 -14.29 -12.17
N THR A 422 -27.54 -14.27 -10.96
CA THR A 422 -26.88 -13.67 -9.78
C THR A 422 -25.57 -14.38 -9.46
N SER A 423 -25.55 -15.70 -9.53
CA SER A 423 -24.36 -16.52 -9.30
C SER A 423 -23.30 -16.32 -10.39
N GLN A 424 -23.71 -16.28 -11.66
CA GLN A 424 -22.81 -16.00 -12.79
C GLN A 424 -22.19 -14.61 -12.68
N ILE A 425 -23.00 -13.57 -12.45
CA ILE A 425 -22.54 -12.19 -12.27
C ILE A 425 -21.52 -12.11 -11.13
N ARG A 426 -21.81 -12.74 -10.00
CA ARG A 426 -20.89 -12.78 -8.86
C ARG A 426 -19.56 -13.42 -9.23
N ASN A 427 -19.58 -14.57 -9.90
CA ASN A 427 -18.36 -15.28 -10.33
C ASN A 427 -17.53 -14.45 -11.30
N MET A 428 -18.18 -13.75 -12.23
CA MET A 428 -17.51 -12.83 -13.16
C MET A 428 -16.90 -11.63 -12.44
N LYS A 429 -17.64 -10.98 -11.53
CA LYS A 429 -17.10 -9.88 -10.69
C LYS A 429 -15.90 -10.35 -9.86
N ASP A 430 -15.96 -11.56 -9.30
CA ASP A 430 -14.85 -12.19 -8.56
C ASP A 430 -13.63 -12.56 -9.44
N TYR A 431 -13.78 -12.58 -10.77
CA TYR A 431 -12.69 -12.86 -11.70
C TYR A 431 -11.88 -11.59 -12.06
N LEU A 432 -12.51 -10.41 -12.11
CA LEU A 432 -11.85 -9.15 -12.49
C LEU A 432 -10.53 -8.88 -11.73
N PRO A 433 -10.49 -8.86 -10.38
CA PRO A 433 -9.24 -8.64 -9.65
C PRO A 433 -8.23 -9.78 -9.84
N LYS A 434 -8.67 -11.01 -10.15
CA LYS A 434 -7.75 -12.14 -10.39
C LYS A 434 -6.96 -11.96 -11.70
N SER A 435 -7.55 -11.32 -12.71
CA SER A 435 -6.87 -11.06 -13.99
C SER A 435 -5.61 -10.20 -13.81
N VAL A 436 -5.70 -9.15 -12.99
CA VAL A 436 -4.55 -8.27 -12.71
C VAL A 436 -3.58 -8.89 -11.72
N GLN A 437 -4.07 -9.70 -10.78
CA GLN A 437 -3.21 -10.45 -9.84
C GLN A 437 -2.30 -11.45 -10.53
N LYS A 438 -2.77 -12.11 -11.60
CA LYS A 438 -1.95 -13.03 -12.41
C LYS A 438 -0.70 -12.37 -13.01
N VAL A 439 -0.70 -11.05 -13.19
CA VAL A 439 0.43 -10.30 -13.73
C VAL A 439 1.16 -9.46 -12.68
N GLY A 440 0.86 -9.68 -11.40
CA GLY A 440 1.60 -9.12 -10.26
C GLY A 440 1.00 -7.88 -9.61
N TYR A 441 -0.18 -7.42 -10.03
CA TYR A 441 -0.87 -6.28 -9.39
C TYR A 441 -1.76 -6.73 -8.22
N ARG A 442 -1.78 -5.98 -7.13
CA ARG A 442 -2.55 -6.36 -5.92
C ARG A 442 -4.05 -6.12 -6.10
N SER A 443 -4.40 -5.07 -6.85
CA SER A 443 -5.78 -4.64 -7.09
C SER A 443 -5.96 -4.07 -8.50
N VAL A 444 -7.22 -3.94 -8.92
CA VAL A 444 -7.59 -3.26 -10.19
C VAL A 444 -7.19 -1.79 -10.13
N GLN A 445 -7.34 -1.13 -8.96
CA GLN A 445 -6.91 0.25 -8.74
C GLN A 445 -5.41 0.45 -9.06
N GLU A 446 -4.53 -0.39 -8.51
CA GLU A 446 -3.09 -0.31 -8.74
C GLU A 446 -2.74 -0.51 -10.22
N PHE A 447 -3.32 -1.54 -10.84
CA PHE A 447 -3.16 -1.81 -12.27
C PHE A 447 -3.59 -0.62 -13.15
N LEU A 448 -4.75 -0.02 -12.88
CA LEU A 448 -5.27 1.08 -13.68
C LEU A 448 -4.45 2.36 -13.52
N LYS A 449 -3.86 2.60 -12.35
CA LYS A 449 -2.92 3.71 -12.14
C LYS A 449 -1.70 3.55 -13.04
N ASP A 450 -1.05 2.38 -13.00
CA ASP A 450 0.10 2.08 -13.85
C ASP A 450 -0.26 2.11 -15.33
N PHE A 451 -1.42 1.57 -15.70
CA PHE A 451 -1.91 1.57 -17.08
C PHE A 451 -2.11 3.00 -17.62
N LYS A 452 -2.72 3.89 -16.83
CA LYS A 452 -2.91 5.31 -17.22
C LYS A 452 -1.57 6.01 -17.44
N THR A 453 -0.63 5.82 -16.52
CA THR A 453 0.73 6.38 -16.65
C THR A 453 1.44 5.80 -17.88
N ALA A 454 1.42 4.47 -18.05
CA ALA A 454 2.02 3.80 -19.20
C ALA A 454 1.42 4.28 -20.53
N LYS A 455 0.10 4.47 -20.59
CA LYS A 455 -0.62 4.99 -21.77
C LYS A 455 -0.17 6.40 -22.12
N SER A 456 -0.09 7.27 -21.12
CA SER A 456 0.36 8.66 -21.30
C SER A 456 1.80 8.72 -21.79
N GLU A 457 2.72 8.05 -21.10
CA GLU A 457 4.14 8.03 -21.45
C GLU A 457 4.38 7.40 -22.84
N TYR A 458 3.67 6.31 -23.16
CA TYR A 458 3.74 5.68 -24.49
C TYR A 458 3.24 6.62 -25.58
N SER A 459 2.13 7.34 -25.34
CA SER A 459 1.61 8.32 -26.31
C SER A 459 2.57 9.50 -26.52
N GLN A 460 3.19 10.02 -25.45
CA GLN A 460 4.20 11.05 -25.52
C GLN A 460 5.43 10.58 -26.30
N TYR A 461 5.90 9.35 -26.03
CA TYR A 461 7.00 8.74 -26.78
C TYR A 461 6.69 8.61 -28.28
N GLN A 462 5.49 8.14 -28.64
CA GLN A 462 5.07 8.01 -30.05
C GLN A 462 5.08 9.36 -30.76
N LYS A 463 4.59 10.42 -30.11
CA LYS A 463 4.65 11.80 -30.65
C LYS A 463 6.09 12.29 -30.82
N ALA A 464 6.93 12.09 -29.81
CA ALA A 464 8.34 12.50 -29.84
C ALA A 464 9.13 11.76 -30.94
N ILE A 465 8.89 10.46 -31.13
CA ILE A 465 9.52 9.68 -32.21
C ILE A 465 9.07 10.13 -33.58
N ALA A 466 7.78 10.44 -33.76
CA ALA A 466 7.27 10.96 -35.01
C ALA A 466 7.93 12.31 -35.36
N GLN A 467 8.05 13.22 -34.38
CA GLN A 467 8.73 14.51 -34.54
C GLN A 467 10.22 14.33 -34.85
N TRP A 468 10.93 13.48 -34.10
CA TRP A 468 12.35 13.20 -34.34
C TRP A 468 12.59 12.59 -35.72
N LYS A 469 11.71 11.70 -36.18
CA LYS A 469 11.76 11.12 -37.53
C LYS A 469 11.57 12.19 -38.62
N GLN A 470 10.68 13.15 -38.39
CA GLN A 470 10.48 14.29 -39.30
C GLN A 470 11.70 15.23 -39.33
N GLU A 471 12.32 15.50 -38.17
CA GLU A 471 13.48 16.41 -38.05
C GLU A 471 14.79 15.82 -38.60
N THR A 472 15.00 14.51 -38.40
CA THR A 472 16.27 13.86 -38.74
C THR A 472 16.22 13.04 -40.04
N GLY A 473 15.04 12.65 -40.50
CA GLY A 473 14.85 11.71 -41.62
C GLY A 473 15.36 10.29 -41.33
N LYS A 474 15.83 9.99 -40.11
CA LYS A 474 16.37 8.69 -39.71
C LYS A 474 15.24 7.76 -39.23
N GLU A 475 15.33 6.47 -39.52
CA GLU A 475 14.43 5.47 -38.93
C GLU A 475 14.82 5.22 -37.46
N PRO A 476 13.85 5.18 -36.52
CA PRO A 476 14.15 5.01 -35.11
C PRO A 476 14.67 3.60 -34.81
N GLU A 477 15.75 3.52 -34.04
CA GLU A 477 16.28 2.24 -33.60
C GLU A 477 15.34 1.56 -32.60
N PRO A 478 15.19 0.22 -32.64
CA PRO A 478 14.37 -0.51 -31.69
C PRO A 478 14.89 -0.39 -30.26
N GLN A 479 14.09 0.19 -29.37
CA GLN A 479 14.44 0.30 -27.95
C GLN A 479 14.03 -0.96 -27.19
N LEU A 480 15.04 -1.75 -26.83
CA LEU A 480 14.85 -3.04 -26.18
C LEU A 480 14.76 -2.88 -24.67
N HIS A 481 13.55 -3.10 -24.13
CA HIS A 481 13.31 -3.11 -22.70
C HIS A 481 13.23 -4.54 -22.15
N GLY A 482 13.96 -4.77 -21.06
CA GLY A 482 14.04 -6.07 -20.38
C GLY A 482 15.34 -6.83 -20.69
N VAL A 483 15.90 -7.45 -19.65
CA VAL A 483 17.21 -8.14 -19.68
C VAL A 483 17.29 -9.17 -20.81
N ARG A 484 16.21 -9.94 -21.03
CA ARG A 484 16.15 -10.97 -22.08
C ARG A 484 16.15 -10.40 -23.50
N ALA A 485 15.48 -9.27 -23.72
CA ALA A 485 15.44 -8.61 -25.04
C ALA A 485 16.80 -7.99 -25.39
N LYS A 486 17.47 -7.37 -24.39
CA LYS A 486 18.84 -6.87 -24.53
C LYS A 486 19.84 -8.00 -24.80
N LEU A 487 19.75 -9.11 -24.08
CA LEU A 487 20.59 -10.30 -24.31
C LEU A 487 20.39 -10.91 -25.71
N ALA A 488 19.14 -11.01 -26.17
CA ALA A 488 18.83 -11.56 -27.50
C ALA A 488 19.38 -10.68 -28.63
N ALA A 489 19.34 -9.36 -28.50
CA ALA A 489 19.89 -8.45 -29.50
C ALA A 489 21.42 -8.41 -29.48
N ASN A 490 22.04 -8.45 -28.29
CA ASN A 490 23.50 -8.59 -28.20
C ASN A 490 23.96 -9.89 -28.87
N ARG A 491 23.24 -11.00 -28.68
CA ARG A 491 23.53 -12.25 -29.37
C ARG A 491 23.44 -12.11 -30.90
N LYS A 492 22.39 -11.45 -31.41
CA LYS A 492 22.26 -11.19 -32.86
C LYS A 492 23.36 -10.28 -33.41
N LYS A 493 23.76 -9.23 -32.67
CA LYS A 493 24.90 -8.36 -33.06
C LYS A 493 26.20 -9.14 -33.16
N ILE A 494 26.49 -9.98 -32.17
CA ILE A 494 27.68 -10.85 -32.18
C ILE A 494 27.65 -11.83 -33.36
N GLU A 495 26.51 -12.46 -33.65
CA GLU A 495 26.35 -13.35 -34.81
C GLU A 495 26.53 -12.62 -36.15
N GLN A 496 26.08 -11.37 -36.26
CA GLN A 496 26.24 -10.53 -37.45
C GLN A 496 27.69 -10.09 -37.65
N GLU A 497 28.38 -9.68 -36.58
CA GLU A 497 29.80 -9.32 -36.59
C GLU A 497 30.68 -10.51 -36.98
N GLN A 498 30.36 -11.71 -36.49
CA GLN A 498 31.05 -12.94 -36.86
C GLN A 498 30.88 -13.26 -38.35
N LYS A 499 29.67 -13.11 -38.90
CA LYS A 499 29.40 -13.29 -40.34
C LYS A 499 30.12 -12.26 -41.21
N ASN A 500 30.17 -11.00 -40.77
CA ASN A 500 30.89 -9.94 -41.49
C ASN A 500 32.41 -10.17 -41.47
N THR A 501 32.96 -10.62 -40.33
CA THR A 501 34.37 -10.98 -40.20
C THR A 501 34.75 -12.18 -41.07
N GLN A 502 33.86 -13.18 -41.18
CA GLN A 502 34.06 -14.31 -42.11
C GLN A 502 34.03 -13.87 -43.58
N ARG A 503 33.10 -12.99 -43.97
CA ARG A 503 33.03 -12.42 -45.32
C ARG A 503 34.26 -11.58 -45.68
N ALA A 504 34.78 -10.79 -44.74
CA ALA A 504 36.01 -10.03 -44.94
C ALA A 504 37.24 -10.94 -45.11
N ARG A 505 37.32 -12.05 -44.35
CA ARG A 505 38.39 -13.06 -44.50
C ARG A 505 38.29 -13.87 -45.79
N SER A 506 37.09 -14.13 -46.32
CA SER A 506 36.94 -14.80 -47.62
C SER A 506 37.30 -13.87 -48.78
N GLN A 507 36.97 -12.58 -48.70
CA GLN A 507 37.36 -11.59 -49.70
C GLN A 507 38.87 -11.28 -49.70
N SER A 508 39.56 -11.38 -48.55
CA SER A 508 41.02 -11.18 -48.50
C SER A 508 41.80 -12.36 -49.08
N LYS A 509 41.24 -13.58 -49.10
CA LYS A 509 41.87 -14.75 -49.72
C LYS A 509 41.78 -14.75 -51.25
N ASP A 510 40.79 -14.08 -51.82
CA ASP A 510 40.55 -14.01 -53.27
C ASP A 510 41.46 -12.98 -53.98
N ARG A 511 42.13 -12.10 -53.23
CA ARG A 511 43.11 -11.13 -53.77
C ARG A 511 44.55 -11.63 -53.77
N GLY A 512 44.79 -12.86 -53.31
CA GLY A 512 46.13 -13.48 -53.27
C GLY A 512 46.43 -14.45 -54.43
N ALA A 513 45.53 -14.59 -55.40
CA ALA A 513 45.73 -15.39 -56.61
C ALA A 513 45.73 -14.50 -57.86
N ARG A 514 46.81 -13.75 -58.06
CA ARG A 514 47.24 -13.21 -59.35
C ARG A 514 48.75 -13.26 -59.43
#